data_AF-A0A432KF24-F1
#
_entry.id   AF-A0A432KF24-F1
#
_cell.length_a   1.000
_cell.length_b   1.000
_cell.length_c   1.000
_cell.angle_alpha   90.00
_cell.angle_beta   90.00
_cell.angle_gamma   90.00
#
_symmetry.space_group_name_H-M   'P 1'
#
loop_
_entity.id
_entity.type
_entity.pdbx_description
1 polymer ?
#
loop_
_entity_poly.entity_id
_entity_poly.type
_entity_poly.pdbx_seq_one_letter_code
_entity_poly.pdbx_strand_id
1 'polypeptide(L)'
;MPIWRFNGNTWSPNGPPPSSAEPFEFQTPVDMSKVTAALWPGQSRGGYKGHGGFWFDSSDADSIIVRAPVGGHLVQAARYLEGTEEQVLLFFSVPCGFFYRFDHVSGLSPKIEDALKVITGPATNDSRTTFMSPPLWVEQGEIVGTSVGIPPSNIFPNNVIPNPAWADSFANDKEFGHYGVCFFDYLPSEDGDLMRSLPTGKEGKTSDYC
;
A
#
# COMPACT_ATOMS: atom_id res chain seq x y z
N MET A 1 17.84 -3.06 11.12
CA MET A 1 17.20 -1.76 10.79
C MET A 1 15.94 -1.63 11.63
N PRO A 2 15.58 -0.43 12.10
CA PRO A 2 14.39 -0.24 12.92
C PRO A 2 13.13 -0.61 12.14
N ILE A 3 12.16 -1.17 12.86
CA ILE A 3 10.86 -1.58 12.36
C ILE A 3 9.82 -0.77 13.13
N TRP A 4 8.95 -0.11 12.40
CA TRP A 4 7.79 0.59 12.94
C TRP A 4 6.63 -0.38 13.11
N ARG A 5 5.97 -0.31 14.26
CA ARG A 5 4.76 -1.07 14.55
C ARG A 5 3.72 -0.17 15.22
N PHE A 6 2.46 -0.41 14.90
CA PHE A 6 1.35 0.19 15.60
C PHE A 6 1.08 -0.58 16.90
N ASN A 7 0.98 0.12 18.02
CA ASN A 7 0.74 -0.49 19.34
C ASN A 7 -0.76 -0.48 19.75
N GLY A 8 -1.66 -0.16 18.82
CA GLY A 8 -3.08 0.09 19.09
C GLY A 8 -3.44 1.56 19.31
N ASN A 9 -2.45 2.45 19.39
CA ASN A 9 -2.66 3.89 19.55
C ASN A 9 -1.75 4.75 18.67
N THR A 10 -0.46 4.42 18.59
CA THR A 10 0.53 5.17 17.80
C THR A 10 1.54 4.23 17.14
N TRP A 11 2.12 4.68 16.03
CA TRP A 11 3.31 4.05 15.44
C TRP A 11 4.55 4.37 16.26
N SER A 12 5.37 3.36 16.52
CA SER A 12 6.66 3.54 17.20
C SER A 12 7.72 2.58 16.65
N PRO A 13 9.00 2.99 16.58
CA PRO A 13 10.07 2.13 16.10
C PRO A 13 10.66 1.32 17.27
N ASN A 14 11.15 0.12 16.98
CA ASN A 14 11.87 -0.72 17.96
C ASN A 14 13.35 -0.31 18.18
N GLY A 15 13.76 0.83 17.65
CA GLY A 15 15.10 1.40 17.77
C GLY A 15 15.17 2.79 17.13
N PRO A 16 16.29 3.52 17.23
CA PRO A 16 16.42 4.84 16.63
C PRO A 16 16.23 4.79 15.11
N PRO A 17 15.21 5.49 14.55
CA PRO A 17 15.00 5.54 13.11
C PRO A 17 16.11 6.37 12.41
N PRO A 18 16.63 5.94 11.26
CA PRO A 18 17.45 6.82 10.43
C PRO A 18 16.60 7.96 9.87
N SER A 19 17.24 9.06 9.48
CA SER A 19 16.59 10.12 8.70
C SER A 19 16.19 9.59 7.32
N SER A 20 15.03 10.01 6.81
CA SER A 20 14.68 9.85 5.40
C SER A 20 15.63 10.66 4.52
N ALA A 21 15.86 10.19 3.28
CA ALA A 21 16.41 11.06 2.25
C ALA A 21 15.40 12.18 1.95
N GLU A 22 15.89 13.38 1.68
CA GLU A 22 15.04 14.55 1.37
C GLU A 22 15.44 15.12 -0.01
N PRO A 23 14.52 15.19 -0.99
CA PRO A 23 13.12 14.74 -0.90
C PRO A 23 13.03 13.21 -0.81
N PHE A 24 12.08 12.72 -0.01
CA PHE A 24 11.77 11.29 0.03
C PHE A 24 10.90 10.93 -1.17
N GLU A 25 11.41 10.07 -2.05
CA GLU A 25 10.72 9.66 -3.28
C GLU A 25 10.59 8.13 -3.34
N PHE A 26 9.42 7.67 -3.75
CA PHE A 26 9.12 6.30 -4.11
C PHE A 26 9.50 6.05 -5.55
N GLN A 27 10.08 4.88 -5.82
CA GLN A 27 10.05 4.35 -7.18
C GLN A 27 8.59 4.02 -7.52
N THR A 28 8.15 4.37 -8.73
CA THR A 28 6.84 3.93 -9.20
C THR A 28 6.77 2.40 -9.22
N PRO A 29 5.77 1.82 -8.55
CA PRO A 29 5.73 0.38 -8.27
C PRO A 29 5.21 -0.47 -9.45
N VAL A 30 4.67 0.18 -10.48
CA VAL A 30 4.04 -0.44 -11.65
C VAL A 30 4.44 0.29 -12.93
N ASP A 31 4.16 -0.31 -14.08
CA ASP A 31 4.34 0.34 -15.38
C ASP A 31 3.21 1.35 -15.64
N MET A 32 3.55 2.64 -15.64
CA MET A 32 2.58 3.74 -15.83
C MET A 32 1.89 3.72 -17.18
N SER A 33 2.48 3.09 -18.21
CA SER A 33 1.83 2.97 -19.52
C SER A 33 0.60 2.07 -19.51
N LYS A 34 0.44 1.25 -18.46
CA LYS A 34 -0.72 0.35 -18.26
C LYS A 34 -1.80 0.92 -17.34
N VAL A 35 -1.53 2.06 -16.70
CA VAL A 35 -2.46 2.66 -15.74
C VAL A 35 -3.51 3.46 -16.50
N THR A 36 -4.79 3.08 -16.34
CA THR A 36 -5.91 3.67 -17.09
C THR A 36 -6.72 4.67 -16.28
N ALA A 37 -6.63 4.60 -14.94
CA ALA A 37 -7.31 5.51 -14.02
C ALA A 37 -6.54 5.64 -12.69
N ALA A 38 -6.83 6.70 -11.96
CA ALA A 38 -6.29 6.94 -10.64
C ALA A 38 -7.36 6.76 -9.56
N LEU A 39 -7.05 5.97 -8.53
CA LEU A 39 -7.79 6.03 -7.27
C LEU A 39 -7.11 7.01 -6.33
N TRP A 40 -7.83 8.06 -5.99
CA TRP A 40 -7.33 9.08 -5.08
C TRP A 40 -7.45 8.57 -3.63
N PRO A 41 -6.40 8.74 -2.80
CA PRO A 41 -6.49 8.43 -1.39
C PRO A 41 -7.39 9.44 -0.69
N GLY A 42 -7.78 9.15 0.54
CA GLY A 42 -8.59 10.06 1.37
C GLY A 42 -9.97 10.41 0.82
N GLN A 43 -10.68 9.43 0.26
CA GLN A 43 -12.03 9.63 -0.32
C GLN A 43 -13.11 8.84 0.43
N SER A 44 -14.34 9.34 0.46
CA SER A 44 -15.51 8.58 0.93
C SER A 44 -16.20 7.84 -0.23
N ARG A 45 -16.00 6.52 -0.30
CA ARG A 45 -16.44 5.62 -1.40
C ARG A 45 -17.21 4.43 -0.84
N GLY A 46 -18.43 4.66 -0.36
CA GLY A 46 -19.21 3.67 0.42
C GLY A 46 -18.63 3.40 1.83
N GLY A 47 -17.76 4.31 2.29
CA GLY A 47 -16.94 4.23 3.49
C GLY A 47 -15.66 5.03 3.27
N TYR A 48 -15.01 5.47 4.33
CA TYR A 48 -13.76 6.23 4.17
C TYR A 48 -12.63 5.34 3.67
N LYS A 49 -11.89 5.82 2.68
CA LYS A 49 -10.74 5.14 2.07
C LYS A 49 -9.52 6.03 2.23
N GLY A 50 -8.69 5.76 3.25
CA GLY A 50 -7.39 6.40 3.36
C GLY A 50 -6.46 6.06 2.18
N HIS A 51 -6.74 5.01 1.42
CA HIS A 51 -5.87 4.54 0.35
C HIS A 51 -6.33 4.92 -1.05
N GLY A 52 -5.33 5.11 -1.91
CA GLY A 52 -5.47 5.24 -3.34
C GLY A 52 -4.92 4.02 -4.06
N GLY A 53 -4.69 4.15 -5.35
CA GLY A 53 -4.29 3.00 -6.16
C GLY A 53 -4.14 3.32 -7.64
N PHE A 54 -3.51 2.38 -8.33
CA PHE A 54 -3.36 2.36 -9.76
C PHE A 54 -4.46 1.48 -10.34
N TRP A 55 -5.25 2.04 -11.25
CA TRP A 55 -6.30 1.28 -11.94
C TRP A 55 -5.75 0.74 -13.26
N PHE A 56 -5.98 -0.55 -13.51
CA PHE A 56 -5.64 -1.25 -14.76
C PHE A 56 -6.90 -1.79 -15.42
N ASP A 57 -6.87 -1.94 -16.75
CA ASP A 57 -7.89 -2.71 -17.46
C ASP A 57 -7.80 -4.19 -17.06
N SER A 58 -8.95 -4.85 -16.98
CA SER A 58 -9.02 -6.26 -16.55
C SER A 58 -8.26 -7.20 -17.49
N SER A 59 -8.10 -6.83 -18.77
CA SER A 59 -7.29 -7.59 -19.73
C SER A 59 -5.81 -7.65 -19.39
N ASP A 60 -5.32 -6.70 -18.60
CA ASP A 60 -3.90 -6.55 -18.30
C ASP A 60 -3.52 -7.09 -16.93
N ALA A 61 -4.50 -7.47 -16.10
CA ALA A 61 -4.35 -7.86 -14.70
C ALA A 61 -3.25 -8.92 -14.48
N ASP A 62 -3.19 -9.93 -15.35
CA ASP A 62 -2.22 -11.03 -15.32
C ASP A 62 -0.80 -10.62 -15.77
N SER A 63 -0.60 -9.38 -16.19
CA SER A 63 0.67 -8.87 -16.75
C SER A 63 1.23 -7.65 -16.00
N ILE A 64 0.62 -7.29 -14.86
CA ILE A 64 1.06 -6.16 -14.03
C ILE A 64 2.16 -6.61 -13.08
N ILE A 65 3.41 -6.27 -13.41
CA ILE A 65 4.52 -6.47 -12.48
C ILE A 65 4.44 -5.39 -11.39
N VAL A 66 4.35 -5.84 -10.14
CA VAL A 66 4.33 -4.99 -8.95
C VAL A 66 5.68 -5.08 -8.25
N ARG A 67 6.28 -3.92 -7.96
CA ARG A 67 7.58 -3.78 -7.31
C ARG A 67 7.47 -2.99 -6.02
N ALA A 68 8.34 -3.30 -5.05
CA ALA A 68 8.47 -2.50 -3.85
C ALA A 68 8.91 -1.06 -4.19
N PRO A 69 8.13 -0.02 -3.85
CA PRO A 69 8.47 1.38 -4.18
C PRO A 69 9.68 1.89 -3.40
N VAL A 70 9.95 1.29 -2.24
CA VAL A 70 11.08 1.60 -1.36
C VAL A 70 11.42 0.36 -0.53
N GLY A 71 12.68 0.23 -0.13
CA GLY A 71 13.13 -0.86 0.73
C GLY A 71 12.42 -0.86 2.08
N GLY A 72 11.94 -2.02 2.52
CA GLY A 72 11.14 -2.14 3.73
C GLY A 72 11.00 -3.56 4.25
N HIS A 73 10.53 -3.69 5.49
CA HIS A 73 10.20 -4.99 6.08
C HIS A 73 8.73 -5.30 5.87
N LEU A 74 8.41 -6.42 5.22
CA LEU A 74 7.08 -7.01 5.30
C LEU A 74 6.83 -7.44 6.75
N VAL A 75 5.92 -6.74 7.42
CA VAL A 75 5.63 -6.90 8.87
C VAL A 75 4.27 -7.53 9.13
N GLN A 76 3.36 -7.41 8.19
CA GLN A 76 2.02 -7.97 8.23
C GLN A 76 1.62 -8.40 6.82
N ALA A 77 0.84 -9.47 6.72
CA ALA A 77 0.25 -9.89 5.46
C ALA A 77 -1.06 -10.66 5.70
N ALA A 78 -1.89 -10.75 4.67
CA ALA A 78 -3.10 -11.57 4.68
C ALA A 78 -3.27 -12.27 3.35
N ARG A 79 -3.91 -13.44 3.38
CA ARG A 79 -4.50 -14.12 2.23
C ARG A 79 -5.99 -14.24 2.50
N TYR A 80 -6.83 -13.74 1.61
CA TYR A 80 -8.28 -13.78 1.77
C TYR A 80 -8.96 -14.07 0.43
N LEU A 81 -10.18 -14.61 0.46
CA LEU A 81 -10.97 -14.76 -0.76
C LEU A 81 -11.93 -13.57 -0.86
N GLU A 82 -11.89 -12.84 -1.97
CA GLU A 82 -12.97 -11.94 -2.37
C GLU A 82 -13.83 -12.66 -3.41
N GLY A 83 -15.03 -13.08 -3.01
CA GLY A 83 -15.79 -14.07 -3.77
C GLY A 83 -15.04 -15.40 -3.84
N THR A 84 -14.60 -15.78 -5.04
CA THR A 84 -13.82 -17.01 -5.30
C THR A 84 -12.35 -16.74 -5.60
N GLU A 85 -11.93 -15.47 -5.64
CA GLU A 85 -10.58 -15.08 -6.04
C GLU A 85 -9.72 -14.79 -4.83
N GLU A 86 -8.53 -15.39 -4.78
CA GLU A 86 -7.56 -15.11 -3.72
C GLU A 86 -6.95 -13.72 -3.92
N GLN A 87 -6.97 -12.95 -2.84
CA GLN A 87 -6.39 -11.63 -2.72
C GLN A 87 -5.30 -11.65 -1.64
N VAL A 88 -4.22 -10.92 -1.88
CA VAL A 88 -3.10 -10.82 -0.95
C VAL A 88 -2.89 -9.38 -0.53
N LEU A 89 -2.87 -9.17 0.79
CA LEU A 89 -2.44 -7.92 1.41
C LEU A 89 -1.00 -8.04 1.87
N LEU A 90 -0.18 -7.05 1.56
CA LEU A 90 1.21 -6.97 2.00
C LEU A 90 1.47 -5.62 2.64
N PHE A 91 1.97 -5.60 3.87
CA PHE A 91 2.17 -4.39 4.66
C PHE A 91 3.65 -4.24 5.05
N PHE A 92 4.25 -3.13 4.64
CA PHE A 92 5.68 -2.86 4.73
C PHE A 92 5.99 -1.68 5.65
N SER A 93 6.89 -1.91 6.61
CA SER A 93 7.49 -0.85 7.41
C SER A 93 8.82 -0.40 6.81
N VAL A 94 8.92 0.89 6.50
CA VAL A 94 10.14 1.55 6.04
C VAL A 94 10.90 2.10 7.25
N PRO A 95 12.22 1.83 7.39
CA PRO A 95 12.97 2.20 8.59
C PRO A 95 12.88 3.68 9.00
N CYS A 96 12.79 4.59 8.03
CA CYS A 96 12.78 6.04 8.26
C CYS A 96 11.42 6.62 8.69
N GLY A 97 10.40 5.78 8.92
CA GLY A 97 9.09 6.25 9.41
C GLY A 97 8.05 6.42 8.31
N PHE A 98 8.15 5.62 7.26
CA PHE A 98 7.06 5.40 6.33
C PHE A 98 6.51 4.00 6.46
N PHE A 99 5.29 3.84 6.01
CA PHE A 99 4.65 2.57 5.87
C PHE A 99 3.94 2.52 4.54
N TYR A 100 3.99 1.40 3.83
CA TYR A 100 3.17 1.23 2.64
C TYR A 100 2.55 -0.16 2.60
N ARG A 101 1.42 -0.29 1.92
CA ARG A 101 0.81 -1.59 1.65
C ARG A 101 0.39 -1.72 0.21
N PHE A 102 0.33 -2.96 -0.24
CA PHE A 102 -0.37 -3.35 -1.44
C PHE A 102 -1.63 -4.13 -1.08
N ASP A 103 -2.69 -3.83 -1.82
CA ASP A 103 -3.90 -4.65 -1.90
C ASP A 103 -4.01 -5.32 -3.27
N HIS A 104 -4.66 -6.46 -3.30
CA HIS A 104 -4.94 -7.23 -4.52
C HIS A 104 -3.68 -7.60 -5.32
N VAL A 105 -2.53 -7.85 -4.67
CA VAL A 105 -1.36 -8.39 -5.38
C VAL A 105 -1.57 -9.88 -5.61
N SER A 106 -1.21 -10.36 -6.80
CA SER A 106 -1.22 -11.78 -7.15
C SER A 106 0.06 -12.16 -7.90
N GLY A 107 0.21 -13.46 -8.20
CA GLY A 107 1.43 -13.97 -8.83
C GLY A 107 2.67 -13.62 -8.01
N LEU A 108 2.62 -13.90 -6.70
CA LEU A 108 3.64 -13.47 -5.75
C LEU A 108 5.03 -13.98 -6.16
N SER A 109 6.06 -13.17 -5.91
CA SER A 109 7.43 -13.62 -6.14
C SER A 109 7.79 -14.79 -5.21
N PRO A 110 8.74 -15.68 -5.59
CA PRO A 110 9.07 -16.85 -4.77
C PRO A 110 9.44 -16.52 -3.32
N LYS A 111 10.07 -15.35 -3.10
CA LYS A 111 10.46 -14.85 -1.78
C LYS A 111 9.24 -14.47 -0.93
N ILE A 112 8.24 -13.82 -1.54
CA ILE A 112 7.00 -13.45 -0.85
C ILE A 112 6.16 -14.72 -0.59
N GLU A 113 6.03 -15.61 -1.58
CA GLU A 113 5.36 -16.91 -1.41
C GLU A 113 5.92 -17.69 -0.22
N ASP A 114 7.25 -17.81 -0.13
CA ASP A 114 7.90 -18.54 0.95
C ASP A 114 7.60 -17.94 2.33
N ALA A 115 7.64 -16.61 2.44
CA ALA A 115 7.32 -15.91 3.68
C ALA A 115 5.86 -16.11 4.09
N LEU A 116 4.92 -16.14 3.14
CA LEU A 116 3.49 -16.27 3.44
C LEU A 116 3.04 -17.70 3.79
N LYS A 117 3.91 -18.71 3.71
CA LYS A 117 3.58 -20.11 4.10
C LYS A 117 3.10 -20.25 5.55
N VAL A 118 3.39 -19.28 6.41
CA VAL A 118 2.94 -19.24 7.81
C VAL A 118 1.47 -18.85 7.96
N ILE A 119 0.85 -18.28 6.92
CA ILE A 119 -0.54 -17.84 6.92
C ILE A 119 -1.43 -19.00 6.51
N THR A 120 -2.43 -19.31 7.34
CA THR A 120 -3.39 -20.38 7.06
C THR A 120 -4.52 -19.90 6.16
N GLY A 121 -4.83 -20.69 5.12
CA GLY A 121 -5.94 -20.40 4.20
C GLY A 121 -5.63 -19.28 3.20
N PRO A 122 -6.59 -19.04 2.29
CA PRO A 122 -7.39 -17.83 2.43
C PRO A 122 -8.78 -18.13 3.00
N ALA A 123 -9.29 -17.23 3.84
CA ALA A 123 -10.67 -17.27 4.31
C ALA A 123 -11.52 -16.22 3.59
N THR A 124 -12.80 -16.53 3.32
CA THR A 124 -13.70 -15.64 2.58
C THR A 124 -13.97 -14.36 3.34
N ASN A 125 -13.69 -13.23 2.68
CA ASN A 125 -13.86 -11.87 3.18
C ASN A 125 -13.16 -11.61 4.53
N ASP A 126 -12.10 -12.35 4.83
CA ASP A 126 -11.33 -12.20 6.06
C ASP A 126 -9.96 -11.57 5.78
N SER A 127 -9.95 -10.25 5.71
CA SER A 127 -8.73 -9.47 5.44
C SER A 127 -7.86 -9.24 6.68
N ARG A 128 -8.08 -9.98 7.78
CA ARG A 128 -7.27 -9.82 9.01
C ARG A 128 -5.84 -10.28 8.75
N THR A 129 -4.88 -9.42 9.07
CA THR A 129 -3.46 -9.70 8.83
C THR A 129 -2.82 -10.55 9.91
N THR A 130 -1.87 -11.38 9.51
CA THR A 130 -0.92 -12.07 10.39
C THR A 130 0.39 -11.28 10.46
N PHE A 131 0.96 -11.15 11.65
CA PHE A 131 2.29 -10.55 11.81
C PHE A 131 3.39 -11.50 11.34
N MET A 132 4.35 -10.97 10.58
CA MET A 132 5.50 -11.72 10.08
C MET A 132 6.58 -11.83 11.16
N SER A 133 7.05 -13.05 11.41
CA SER A 133 8.11 -13.33 12.38
C SER A 133 9.04 -14.44 11.89
N PRO A 134 10.28 -14.12 11.47
CA PRO A 134 10.85 -12.76 11.39
C PRO A 134 10.20 -11.93 10.27
N PRO A 135 10.18 -10.58 10.37
CA PRO A 135 9.84 -9.71 9.25
C PRO A 135 10.79 -9.92 8.07
N LEU A 136 10.25 -9.91 6.85
CA LEU A 136 11.03 -10.12 5.62
C LEU A 136 11.48 -8.79 5.03
N TRP A 137 12.79 -8.59 4.84
CA TRP A 137 13.30 -7.42 4.13
C TRP A 137 13.12 -7.58 2.61
N VAL A 138 12.59 -6.55 1.96
CA VAL A 138 12.41 -6.44 0.50
C VAL A 138 13.08 -5.16 0.03
N GLU A 139 13.91 -5.25 -0.99
CA GLU A 139 14.65 -4.12 -1.53
C GLU A 139 13.77 -3.24 -2.42
N GLN A 140 14.13 -1.96 -2.57
CA GLN A 140 13.49 -1.10 -3.57
C GLN A 140 13.62 -1.71 -4.97
N GLY A 141 12.52 -1.69 -5.73
CA GLY A 141 12.45 -2.24 -7.09
C GLY A 141 12.34 -3.76 -7.16
N GLU A 142 12.47 -4.48 -6.04
CA GLU A 142 12.29 -5.93 -5.99
C GLU A 142 10.84 -6.30 -6.35
N ILE A 143 10.67 -7.35 -7.16
CA ILE A 143 9.33 -7.82 -7.58
C ILE A 143 8.64 -8.45 -6.37
N VAL A 144 7.45 -7.94 -6.05
CA VAL A 144 6.57 -8.50 -5.02
C VAL A 144 5.48 -9.39 -5.63
N GLY A 145 5.02 -9.06 -6.83
CA GLY A 145 4.04 -9.84 -7.58
C GLY A 145 4.14 -9.60 -9.09
N THR A 146 3.57 -10.51 -9.86
CA THR A 146 3.58 -10.47 -11.34
C THR A 146 2.21 -10.22 -11.94
N SER A 147 1.18 -10.12 -11.10
CA SER A 147 -0.18 -9.78 -11.50
C SER A 147 -0.92 -9.06 -10.37
N VAL A 148 -2.13 -8.60 -10.68
CA VAL A 148 -3.08 -8.05 -9.71
C VAL A 148 -4.35 -8.89 -9.74
N GLY A 149 -4.91 -9.22 -8.57
CA GLY A 149 -6.02 -10.16 -8.42
C GLY A 149 -7.31 -9.56 -8.96
N ILE A 150 -7.93 -8.67 -8.19
CA ILE A 150 -9.06 -7.85 -8.65
C ILE A 150 -8.56 -6.44 -8.91
N PRO A 151 -8.55 -5.96 -10.17
CA PRO A 151 -8.28 -4.56 -10.45
C PRO A 151 -9.31 -3.69 -9.75
N PRO A 152 -8.89 -2.59 -9.10
CA PRO A 152 -7.55 -1.98 -9.12
C PRO A 152 -6.59 -2.53 -8.04
N SER A 153 -5.27 -2.47 -8.27
CA SER A 153 -4.31 -2.68 -7.19
C SER A 153 -4.09 -1.40 -6.40
N ASN A 154 -4.37 -1.47 -5.11
CA ASN A 154 -4.31 -0.30 -4.24
C ASN A 154 -2.93 -0.20 -3.61
N ILE A 155 -2.38 1.01 -3.64
CA ILE A 155 -1.12 1.34 -2.98
C ILE A 155 -1.39 2.45 -1.99
N PHE A 156 -0.97 2.18 -0.77
CA PHE A 156 -1.25 3.06 0.34
C PHE A 156 0.01 3.33 1.11
N PRO A 157 0.72 4.42 0.80
CA PRO A 157 1.75 4.91 1.66
C PRO A 157 1.17 5.86 2.70
N ASN A 158 1.77 5.76 3.87
CA ASN A 158 1.49 6.52 5.07
C ASN A 158 2.80 7.03 5.66
N ASN A 159 2.71 8.18 6.30
CA ASN A 159 3.73 8.62 7.25
C ASN A 159 3.44 8.00 8.63
N VAL A 160 4.41 7.95 9.55
CA VAL A 160 4.18 7.55 10.95
C VAL A 160 3.88 8.73 11.87
N ILE A 161 3.86 9.95 11.33
CA ILE A 161 3.41 11.17 12.02
C ILE A 161 1.99 11.49 11.53
N PRO A 162 1.00 11.61 12.43
CA PRO A 162 -0.37 11.84 12.00
C PRO A 162 -0.55 13.28 11.54
N ASN A 163 -1.40 13.51 10.55
CA ASN A 163 -1.76 14.86 10.14
C ASN A 163 -3.01 15.32 10.91
N PRO A 164 -2.92 16.39 11.72
CA PRO A 164 -4.05 16.86 12.50
C PRO A 164 -5.23 17.36 11.66
N ALA A 165 -5.02 17.70 10.38
CA ALA A 165 -6.08 18.18 9.50
C ALA A 165 -7.21 17.15 9.31
N TRP A 166 -6.90 15.86 9.47
CA TRP A 166 -7.87 14.79 9.24
C TRP A 166 -7.82 13.65 10.26
N ALA A 167 -6.85 13.63 11.18
CA ALA A 167 -6.78 12.62 12.24
C ALA A 167 -8.11 12.48 13.01
N ASP A 168 -8.76 13.59 13.37
CA ASP A 168 -10.05 13.55 14.09
C ASP A 168 -11.20 12.99 13.24
N SER A 169 -11.16 13.22 11.93
CA SER A 169 -12.12 12.66 10.97
C SER A 169 -12.01 11.13 10.86
N PHE A 170 -10.88 10.55 11.28
CA PHE A 170 -10.60 9.11 11.20
C PHE A 170 -10.40 8.45 12.55
N ALA A 171 -11.09 8.90 13.59
CA ALA A 171 -11.01 8.33 14.94
C ALA A 171 -11.25 6.80 15.00
N ASN A 172 -11.97 6.24 14.03
CA ASN A 172 -12.25 4.80 13.91
C ASN A 172 -11.17 4.01 13.14
N ASP A 173 -10.28 4.70 12.41
CA ASP A 173 -9.13 4.13 11.70
C ASP A 173 -7.84 4.85 12.13
N LYS A 174 -7.47 4.61 13.39
CA LYS A 174 -6.28 5.21 14.00
C LYS A 174 -4.98 4.71 13.40
N GLU A 175 -4.95 3.46 12.94
CA GLU A 175 -3.72 2.84 12.45
C GLU A 175 -3.30 3.41 11.09
N PHE A 176 -4.27 3.72 10.23
CA PHE A 176 -3.99 4.07 8.85
C PHE A 176 -4.54 5.43 8.44
N GLY A 177 -5.79 5.74 8.76
CA GLY A 177 -6.45 7.00 8.38
C GLY A 177 -5.74 8.25 8.94
N HIS A 178 -5.28 8.20 10.19
CA HIS A 178 -4.56 9.34 10.80
C HIS A 178 -3.27 9.72 10.07
N TYR A 179 -2.71 8.78 9.31
CA TYR A 179 -1.34 8.74 8.84
C TYR A 179 -1.22 8.80 7.31
N GLY A 180 -2.37 8.90 6.64
CA GLY A 180 -2.47 8.99 5.18
C GLY A 180 -1.69 10.16 4.61
N VAL A 181 -1.17 9.98 3.40
CA VAL A 181 -0.57 11.05 2.60
C VAL A 181 -1.08 10.99 1.17
N CYS A 182 -0.94 12.08 0.42
CA CYS A 182 -1.10 12.01 -1.02
C CYS A 182 0.09 11.30 -1.64
N PHE A 183 -0.06 10.03 -1.99
CA PHE A 183 1.08 9.28 -2.54
C PHE A 183 1.60 9.79 -3.88
N PHE A 184 0.78 10.54 -4.62
CA PHE A 184 1.18 11.19 -5.86
C PHE A 184 2.35 12.16 -5.63
N ASP A 185 2.44 12.78 -4.44
CA ASP A 185 3.53 13.69 -4.07
C ASP A 185 4.86 12.98 -3.79
N TYR A 186 4.81 11.66 -3.64
CA TYR A 186 5.99 10.82 -3.40
C TYR A 186 6.39 10.01 -4.62
N LEU A 187 5.61 10.03 -5.71
CA LEU A 187 6.04 9.45 -6.98
C LEU A 187 7.04 10.39 -7.67
N PRO A 188 7.83 9.89 -8.64
CA PRO A 188 8.54 10.76 -9.56
C PRO A 188 7.56 11.78 -10.15
N SER A 189 7.98 13.05 -10.23
CA SER A 189 7.07 14.17 -10.55
C SER A 189 6.19 13.93 -11.78
N GLU A 190 6.73 13.36 -12.85
CA GLU A 190 5.99 13.02 -14.08
C GLU A 190 4.86 12.00 -13.82
N ASP A 191 5.13 10.97 -13.00
CA ASP A 191 4.16 9.94 -12.67
C ASP A 191 3.10 10.47 -11.71
N GLY A 192 3.49 11.33 -10.75
CA GLY A 192 2.56 12.04 -9.87
C GLY A 192 1.59 12.94 -10.65
N ASP A 193 2.12 13.72 -11.60
CA ASP A 193 1.32 14.57 -12.49
C ASP A 193 0.40 13.76 -13.40
N LEU A 194 0.91 12.65 -13.96
CA LEU A 194 0.12 11.72 -14.74
C LEU A 194 -1.05 11.17 -13.91
N MET A 195 -0.80 10.66 -12.70
CA MET A 195 -1.85 10.17 -11.80
C MET A 195 -2.91 11.24 -11.50
N ARG A 196 -2.51 12.49 -11.29
CA ARG A 196 -3.46 13.60 -11.09
C ARG A 196 -4.27 13.93 -12.35
N SER A 197 -3.74 13.62 -13.54
CA SER A 197 -4.41 13.89 -14.81
C SER A 197 -5.40 12.79 -15.22
N LEU A 198 -5.15 11.54 -14.81
CA LEU A 198 -5.92 10.37 -15.22
C LEU A 198 -7.43 10.46 -14.85
N PRO A 199 -8.29 9.70 -15.58
CA PRO A 199 -9.67 9.49 -15.18
C PRO A 199 -9.79 8.97 -13.75
N THR A 200 -10.93 9.27 -13.13
CA THR A 200 -11.22 8.90 -11.74
C THR A 200 -12.62 8.30 -11.64
N GLY A 201 -12.93 7.69 -10.49
CA GLY A 201 -14.26 7.19 -10.18
C GLY A 201 -15.30 8.30 -9.98
N LYS A 202 -16.47 7.91 -9.48
CA LYS A 202 -17.62 8.82 -9.25
C LYS A 202 -17.28 9.99 -8.35
N GLU A 203 -16.38 9.79 -7.39
CA GLU A 203 -15.95 10.78 -6.40
C GLU A 203 -15.00 11.83 -6.99
N GLY A 204 -14.55 11.64 -8.24
CA GLY A 204 -13.70 12.59 -8.92
C GLY A 204 -12.32 12.72 -8.27
N LYS A 205 -11.80 13.95 -8.31
CA LYS A 205 -10.50 14.35 -7.74
C LYS A 205 -10.60 14.97 -6.35
N THR A 206 -11.76 14.87 -5.69
CA THR A 206 -11.92 15.38 -4.31
C THR A 206 -11.24 14.40 -3.35
N SER A 207 -10.25 14.87 -2.60
CA SER A 207 -9.52 14.07 -1.62
C SER A 207 -9.20 14.93 -0.40
N ASP A 208 -9.13 14.30 0.78
CA ASP A 208 -8.65 14.97 1.99
C ASP A 208 -7.13 15.03 2.05
N TYR A 209 -6.44 14.14 1.32
CA TYR A 209 -4.99 14.02 1.34
C TYR A 209 -4.33 14.71 0.16
N CYS A 210 -5.01 14.71 -0.99
CA CYS A 210 -4.63 15.29 -2.28
C CYS A 210 -5.68 16.35 -2.70
#